data_AF-A0A661USJ4-F1
#
_entry.id   AF-A0A661USJ4-F1
#
_cell.length_a   1.000
_cell.length_b   1.000
_cell.length_c   1.000
_cell.angle_alpha   90.00
_cell.angle_beta   90.00
_cell.angle_gamma   90.00
#
_symmetry.space_group_name_H-M   'P 1'
#
loop_
_entity.id
_entity.type
_entity.pdbx_description
1 polymer ?
#
loop_
_entity_poly.entity_id
_entity_poly.type
_entity_poly.pdbx_seq_one_letter_code
_entity_poly.pdbx_strand_id
1 'polypeptide(L)'
;MVALLSNATSGGAAGTVITSPDTVGNVGYGPSLVLDASGNPVVSYNAGIPDNDLKVLHCGDPNCSSGNVITSPDTVGSVGQGASLVLDGSGNPVVSYYDLTNEDLKVLHCGDPNCNSGNSITSPDTAGKVGRQTSLALDAGGNPVVSYLDATNEDLKVLHCNDPNCSGGDESITSPDTNGFVGRHSSLALDGSGNPVVSYNGNGDLKVLHCNDPNCSGGDESITSPDTAGSVGFDTSLALDSGGNPVVSYEDRTNEDLKVLHCNDPNCSGGDESITSPDTAGVVGWGTSLALDGGGNPVVSYYDNTNGDLKLLRCGDANCSSGNSITAPDVAGNVGEWTSLALDGVGNPVVGYYYDDTHDLKVMHCGDPNCSAPPPLGDELVWGDNNCSGSADAADALLAMRRDAGLITDTGACPDLGRTVEVLDASLHFWGDVNCDDDITPADALALLRYHAGLAVIPAEGCPLVGSHVFVRE
;
A
#
# COMPACT_ATOMS: atom_id res chain seq x y z
N MET A 1 41.30 -7.09 15.59
CA MET A 1 41.19 -7.12 14.13
C MET A 1 40.35 -8.35 13.78
N VAL A 2 39.03 -8.18 13.80
CA VAL A 2 38.04 -9.18 13.37
C VAL A 2 37.08 -8.37 12.51
N ALA A 3 37.03 -8.68 11.22
CA ALA A 3 36.13 -8.04 10.27
C ALA A 3 34.83 -8.86 10.24
N LEU A 4 33.74 -8.17 10.54
CA LEU A 4 32.38 -8.57 10.24
C LEU A 4 32.18 -8.48 8.71
N LEU A 5 31.58 -9.50 8.12
CA LEU A 5 30.92 -9.38 6.82
C LEU A 5 29.45 -9.71 7.04
N SER A 6 28.64 -8.71 6.71
CA SER A 6 27.19 -8.66 6.66
C SER A 6 26.63 -9.62 5.62
N ASN A 7 25.68 -10.47 6.00
CA ASN A 7 24.79 -11.12 5.05
C ASN A 7 23.65 -10.15 4.72
N ALA A 8 23.71 -9.59 3.51
CA ALA A 8 22.55 -8.99 2.86
C ALA A 8 21.67 -10.13 2.30
N THR A 9 20.40 -10.13 2.67
CA THR A 9 19.35 -11.02 2.16
C THR A 9 18.97 -10.63 0.74
N SER A 10 19.04 -11.57 -0.19
CA SER A 10 18.71 -11.40 -1.61
C SER A 10 17.25 -11.75 -1.87
N GLY A 11 16.47 -10.79 -2.41
CA GLY A 11 15.09 -10.97 -2.84
C GLY A 11 14.98 -11.77 -4.13
N GLY A 12 14.24 -12.88 -4.10
CA GLY A 12 13.50 -13.39 -5.25
C GLY A 12 12.07 -12.82 -5.23
N ALA A 13 11.32 -12.96 -6.32
CA ALA A 13 9.89 -12.62 -6.33
C ALA A 13 9.16 -13.59 -5.37
N ALA A 14 9.07 -13.22 -4.10
CA ALA A 14 8.36 -13.98 -3.09
C ALA A 14 6.87 -13.77 -3.34
N GLY A 15 6.11 -14.80 -3.72
CA GLY A 15 4.67 -14.67 -3.94
C GLY A 15 3.96 -13.85 -2.85
N THR A 16 2.86 -13.18 -3.20
CA THR A 16 2.16 -12.24 -2.31
C THR A 16 1.99 -12.80 -0.89
N VAL A 17 2.55 -12.09 0.09
CA VAL A 17 2.51 -12.46 1.50
C VAL A 17 1.46 -11.60 2.20
N ILE A 18 0.50 -12.25 2.86
CA ILE A 18 -0.52 -11.58 3.70
C ILE A 18 -0.32 -12.03 5.14
N THR A 19 -0.24 -11.08 6.06
CA THR A 19 -0.13 -11.32 7.51
C THR A 19 -1.19 -10.53 8.27
N SER A 20 -1.51 -10.99 9.48
CA SER A 20 -2.34 -10.27 10.45
C SER A 20 -1.50 -9.88 11.67
N PRO A 21 -0.73 -8.78 11.62
CA PRO A 21 0.23 -8.44 12.67
C PRO A 21 -0.40 -8.00 14.01
N ASP A 22 -1.65 -7.51 14.02
CA ASP A 22 -2.42 -7.24 15.24
C ASP A 22 -3.79 -7.93 15.13
N THR A 23 -4.04 -8.88 16.03
CA THR A 23 -5.31 -9.64 16.11
C THR A 23 -5.93 -9.61 17.51
N VAL A 24 -5.48 -8.70 18.37
CA VAL A 24 -5.91 -8.66 19.78
C VAL A 24 -6.86 -7.49 19.99
N GLY A 25 -8.14 -7.84 20.13
CA GLY A 25 -9.22 -6.87 20.27
C GLY A 25 -9.73 -6.41 18.90
N ASN A 26 -10.45 -5.29 18.88
CA ASN A 26 -10.89 -4.67 17.63
C ASN A 26 -9.79 -3.71 17.18
N VAL A 27 -9.13 -3.97 16.07
CA VAL A 27 -7.91 -3.26 15.63
C VAL A 27 -7.91 -3.06 14.12
N GLY A 28 -6.98 -2.24 13.62
CA GLY A 28 -6.84 -1.98 12.19
C GLY A 28 -7.88 -1.02 11.61
N TYR A 29 -8.56 -0.19 12.41
CA TYR A 29 -9.47 0.82 11.87
C TYR A 29 -8.69 1.97 11.24
N GLY A 30 -8.97 2.27 9.96
CA GLY A 30 -8.38 3.40 9.23
C GLY A 30 -6.84 3.40 9.23
N PRO A 31 -6.17 2.31 8.79
CA PRO A 31 -4.73 2.24 8.76
C PRO A 31 -4.15 3.29 7.80
N SER A 32 -3.04 3.88 8.19
CA SER A 32 -2.16 4.66 7.32
C SER A 32 -0.78 4.03 7.36
N LEU A 33 -0.28 3.61 6.20
CA LEU A 33 0.94 2.83 6.04
C LEU A 33 1.98 3.65 5.27
N VAL A 34 3.21 3.58 5.76
CA VAL A 34 4.42 4.06 5.09
C VAL A 34 5.52 3.02 5.26
N LEU A 35 6.53 3.04 4.40
CA LEU A 35 7.68 2.14 4.52
C LEU A 35 8.87 2.88 5.14
N ASP A 36 9.55 2.22 6.08
CA ASP A 36 10.83 2.70 6.59
C ASP A 36 11.95 2.56 5.54
N ALA A 37 13.15 3.05 5.86
CA ALA A 37 14.31 2.99 4.97
C ALA A 37 14.79 1.55 4.65
N SER A 38 14.34 0.55 5.40
CA SER A 38 14.62 -0.87 5.18
C SER A 38 13.50 -1.57 4.40
N GLY A 39 12.42 -0.86 4.05
CA GLY A 39 11.23 -1.42 3.42
C GLY A 39 10.27 -2.10 4.39
N ASN A 40 10.41 -1.90 5.71
CA ASN A 40 9.46 -2.44 6.67
C ASN A 40 8.23 -1.52 6.77
N PRO A 41 7.02 -2.10 6.81
CA PRO A 41 5.82 -1.31 7.07
C PRO A 41 5.80 -0.67 8.45
N VAL A 42 5.44 0.61 8.49
CA VAL A 42 5.03 1.33 9.69
C VAL A 42 3.60 1.78 9.48
N VAL A 43 2.71 1.43 10.41
CA VAL A 43 1.27 1.59 10.26
C VAL A 43 0.68 2.27 11.49
N SER A 44 0.02 3.41 11.33
CA SER A 44 -0.84 3.97 12.38
C SER A 44 -2.28 3.52 12.16
N TYR A 45 -3.00 3.19 13.23
CA TYR A 45 -4.40 2.78 13.16
C TYR A 45 -5.11 3.02 14.49
N ASN A 46 -6.44 3.05 14.45
CA ASN A 46 -7.26 3.12 15.65
C ASN A 46 -7.59 1.71 16.16
N ALA A 47 -7.50 1.51 17.47
CA ALA A 47 -8.14 0.37 18.13
C ALA A 47 -9.63 0.68 18.32
N GLY A 48 -10.53 -0.22 17.97
CA GLY A 48 -11.97 -0.06 18.18
C GLY A 48 -12.39 -0.18 19.65
N ILE A 49 -13.70 -0.08 19.89
CA ILE A 49 -14.29 -0.24 21.23
C ILE A 49 -13.88 -1.61 21.81
N PRO A 50 -13.45 -1.70 23.08
CA PRO A 50 -13.52 -0.65 24.10
C PRO A 50 -12.31 0.29 24.18
N ASP A 51 -11.19 -0.02 23.52
CA ASP A 51 -9.92 0.68 23.72
C ASP A 51 -9.98 2.10 23.16
N ASN A 52 -10.32 2.25 21.87
CA ASN A 52 -10.36 3.57 21.20
C ASN A 52 -9.03 4.34 21.28
N ASP A 53 -7.91 3.63 21.33
CA ASP A 53 -6.57 4.20 21.40
C ASP A 53 -6.00 4.41 19.99
N LEU A 54 -5.03 5.34 19.88
CA LEU A 54 -4.14 5.39 18.71
C LEU A 54 -3.07 4.31 18.90
N LYS A 55 -2.92 3.43 17.90
CA LYS A 55 -1.88 2.41 17.83
C LYS A 55 -0.91 2.70 16.69
N VAL A 56 0.34 2.31 16.88
CA VAL A 56 1.40 2.31 15.86
C VAL A 56 2.04 0.93 15.82
N LEU A 57 2.03 0.30 14.65
CA LEU A 57 2.78 -0.91 14.34
C LEU A 57 4.04 -0.51 13.58
N HIS A 58 5.19 -1.03 14.00
CA HIS A 58 6.41 -1.06 13.22
C HIS A 58 6.76 -2.52 12.96
N CYS A 59 6.73 -2.94 11.70
CA CYS A 59 7.07 -4.31 11.34
C CYS A 59 8.56 -4.57 11.52
N GLY A 60 8.91 -5.80 11.92
CA GLY A 60 10.31 -6.19 12.10
C GLY A 60 10.99 -6.68 10.82
N ASP A 61 10.21 -6.94 9.78
CA ASP A 61 10.63 -7.30 8.44
C ASP A 61 9.63 -6.77 7.38
N PRO A 62 9.98 -6.76 6.07
CA PRO A 62 9.13 -6.23 5.01
C PRO A 62 7.76 -6.93 4.86
N ASN A 63 7.61 -8.15 5.37
CA ASN A 63 6.37 -8.92 5.29
C ASN A 63 5.55 -8.87 6.58
N CYS A 64 6.00 -8.11 7.58
CA CYS A 64 5.43 -8.12 8.94
C CYS A 64 5.34 -9.53 9.54
N SER A 65 6.23 -10.45 9.17
CA SER A 65 6.15 -11.85 9.58
C SER A 65 6.80 -12.13 10.93
N SER A 66 7.73 -11.27 11.36
CA SER A 66 8.50 -11.42 12.58
C SER A 66 9.00 -10.08 13.11
N GLY A 67 9.29 -10.03 14.42
CA GLY A 67 9.92 -8.85 15.04
C GLY A 67 9.04 -7.60 15.14
N ASN A 68 7.74 -7.71 14.87
CA ASN A 68 6.80 -6.59 14.93
C ASN A 68 6.73 -5.97 16.33
N VAL A 69 6.65 -4.65 16.37
CA VAL A 69 6.45 -3.85 17.59
C VAL A 69 5.16 -3.08 17.45
N ILE A 70 4.25 -3.23 18.41
CA ILE A 70 3.00 -2.46 18.47
C ILE A 70 3.02 -1.62 19.75
N THR A 71 2.76 -0.33 19.62
CA THR A 71 2.65 0.62 20.73
C THR A 71 1.34 1.39 20.67
N SER A 72 0.86 1.83 21.85
CA SER A 72 -0.30 2.72 21.98
C SER A 72 0.16 4.07 22.54
N PRO A 73 0.66 4.99 21.70
CA PRO A 73 1.23 6.27 22.17
C PRO A 73 0.20 7.22 22.80
N ASP A 74 -1.08 7.11 22.45
CA ASP A 74 -2.17 7.90 23.01
C ASP A 74 -3.35 7.02 23.41
N THR A 75 -3.66 6.98 24.72
CA THR A 75 -4.66 6.07 25.31
C THR A 75 -5.69 6.79 26.19
N VAL A 76 -5.75 8.12 26.11
CA VAL A 76 -6.62 8.92 26.99
C VAL A 76 -7.86 9.36 26.21
N GLY A 77 -8.97 8.67 26.46
CA GLY A 77 -10.22 8.89 25.74
C GLY A 77 -10.26 8.12 24.42
N SER A 78 -11.27 8.40 23.61
CA SER A 78 -11.38 7.92 22.23
C SER A 78 -10.58 8.81 21.27
N VAL A 79 -9.45 8.30 20.80
CA VAL A 79 -8.44 8.99 19.98
C VAL A 79 -7.99 8.14 18.79
N GLY A 80 -7.32 8.76 17.82
CA GLY A 80 -6.66 8.06 16.70
C GLY A 80 -7.54 7.85 15.46
N GLN A 81 -8.76 8.40 15.42
CA GLN A 81 -9.65 8.23 14.25
C GLN A 81 -9.14 9.02 13.04
N GLY A 82 -9.18 8.39 11.86
CA GLY A 82 -8.76 9.02 10.60
C GLY A 82 -7.30 9.46 10.62
N ALA A 83 -6.44 8.62 11.20
CA ALA A 83 -5.02 8.89 11.35
C ALA A 83 -4.31 8.95 9.98
N SER A 84 -3.38 9.87 9.84
CA SER A 84 -2.47 9.94 8.70
C SER A 84 -1.04 9.95 9.22
N LEU A 85 -0.21 9.04 8.69
CA LEU A 85 1.15 8.78 9.15
C LEU A 85 2.16 9.13 8.06
N VAL A 86 3.24 9.77 8.48
CA VAL A 86 4.49 9.93 7.71
C VAL A 86 5.68 9.67 8.62
N LEU A 87 6.86 9.44 8.04
CA LEU A 87 8.11 9.33 8.81
C LEU A 87 8.94 10.60 8.68
N ASP A 88 9.54 11.04 9.79
CA ASP A 88 10.55 12.09 9.78
C ASP A 88 11.87 11.60 9.15
N GLY A 89 12.84 12.51 9.01
CA GLY A 89 14.17 12.17 8.47
C GLY A 89 15.00 11.20 9.33
N SER A 90 14.56 10.87 10.55
CA SER A 90 15.15 9.88 11.45
C SER A 90 14.40 8.54 11.44
N GLY A 91 13.30 8.43 10.68
CA GLY A 91 12.42 7.26 10.68
C GLY A 91 11.42 7.23 11.83
N ASN A 92 11.22 8.34 12.54
CA ASN A 92 10.22 8.43 13.60
C ASN A 92 8.84 8.72 13.02
N PRO A 93 7.79 8.02 13.49
CA PRO A 93 6.41 8.33 13.11
C PRO A 93 5.96 9.75 13.50
N VAL A 94 5.36 10.46 12.55
CA VAL A 94 4.55 11.66 12.77
C VAL A 94 3.13 11.35 12.34
N VAL A 95 2.14 11.56 13.21
CA VAL A 95 0.76 11.15 12.99
C VAL A 95 -0.19 12.31 13.29
N SER A 96 -1.03 12.71 12.32
CA SER A 96 -2.20 13.55 12.59
C SER A 96 -3.43 12.68 12.80
N TYR A 97 -4.29 13.03 13.74
CA TYR A 97 -5.49 12.24 14.04
C TYR A 97 -6.57 13.04 14.78
N TYR A 98 -7.79 12.52 14.75
CA TYR A 98 -8.93 13.09 15.45
C TYR A 98 -9.04 12.55 16.89
N ASP A 99 -9.20 13.45 17.85
CA ASP A 99 -9.63 13.13 19.22
C ASP A 99 -11.15 13.26 19.30
N LEU A 100 -11.86 12.13 19.28
CA LEU A 100 -13.33 12.13 19.35
C LEU A 100 -13.84 12.59 20.73
N THR A 101 -13.03 12.46 21.78
CA THR A 101 -13.44 12.83 23.14
C THR A 101 -13.47 14.34 23.33
N ASN A 102 -12.42 15.01 22.85
CA ASN A 102 -12.28 16.46 22.95
C ASN A 102 -12.80 17.20 21.70
N GLU A 103 -13.01 16.47 20.61
CA GLU A 103 -13.40 16.99 19.29
C GLU A 103 -12.30 17.83 18.60
N ASP A 104 -11.04 17.55 18.94
CA ASP A 104 -9.85 18.31 18.54
C ASP A 104 -9.02 17.60 17.45
N LEU A 105 -8.23 18.37 16.70
CA LEU A 105 -7.11 17.86 15.92
C LEU A 105 -5.93 17.60 16.85
N LYS A 106 -5.31 16.42 16.75
CA LYS A 106 -4.06 16.10 17.44
C LYS A 106 -2.94 15.73 16.48
N VAL A 107 -1.72 16.03 16.90
CA VAL A 107 -0.48 15.64 16.21
C VAL A 107 0.42 14.92 17.21
N LEU A 108 0.83 13.70 16.85
CA LEU A 108 1.85 12.92 17.53
C LEU A 108 3.15 13.02 16.73
N HIS A 109 4.25 13.28 17.41
CA HIS A 109 5.59 13.07 16.89
C HIS A 109 6.32 12.10 17.83
N CYS A 110 6.67 10.92 17.32
CA CYS A 110 7.34 9.90 18.11
C CYS A 110 8.80 10.27 18.38
N GLY A 111 9.30 9.96 19.57
CA GLY A 111 10.70 10.24 19.94
C GLY A 111 11.68 9.16 19.50
N ASP A 112 11.17 8.01 19.03
CA ASP A 112 11.93 6.92 18.43
C ASP A 112 11.07 6.18 17.37
N PRO A 113 11.68 5.36 16.47
CA PRO A 113 10.96 4.71 15.38
C PRO A 113 9.81 3.78 15.80
N ASN A 114 9.82 3.32 17.06
CA ASN A 114 8.78 2.43 17.60
C ASN A 114 7.79 3.17 18.51
N CYS A 115 7.90 4.50 18.64
CA CYS A 115 7.09 5.31 19.55
C CYS A 115 7.16 4.87 21.03
N ASN A 116 8.26 4.27 21.48
CA ASN A 116 8.38 3.77 22.85
C ASN A 116 8.69 4.87 23.88
N SER A 117 9.34 5.94 23.45
CA SER A 117 9.85 6.98 24.33
C SER A 117 10.01 8.31 23.63
N GLY A 118 9.98 9.41 24.40
CA GLY A 118 10.23 10.76 23.89
C GLY A 118 9.13 11.33 22.99
N ASN A 119 7.96 10.69 22.93
CA ASN A 119 6.84 11.15 22.12
C ASN A 119 6.33 12.54 22.57
N SER A 120 6.00 13.38 21.60
CA SER A 120 5.28 14.64 21.78
C SER A 120 3.88 14.50 21.21
N ILE A 121 2.85 14.87 21.98
CA ILE A 121 1.46 14.92 21.51
C ILE A 121 0.92 16.32 21.78
N THR A 122 0.42 16.98 20.74
CA THR A 122 -0.16 18.32 20.82
C THR A 122 -1.56 18.37 20.21
N SER A 123 -2.34 19.38 20.61
CA SER A 123 -3.66 19.67 20.06
C SER A 123 -3.65 21.08 19.44
N PRO A 124 -3.16 21.23 18.20
CA PRO A 124 -2.96 22.56 17.58
C PRO A 124 -4.26 23.29 17.24
N ASP A 125 -5.36 22.58 17.02
CA ASP A 125 -6.68 23.17 16.78
C ASP A 125 -7.72 22.52 17.68
N THR A 126 -8.35 23.31 18.55
CA THR A 126 -9.31 22.85 19.56
C THR A 126 -10.64 23.63 19.56
N ALA A 127 -10.85 24.48 18.56
CA ALA A 127 -12.00 25.38 18.53
C ALA A 127 -13.16 24.74 17.75
N GLY A 128 -14.03 24.03 18.46
CA GLY A 128 -15.15 23.30 17.86
C GLY A 128 -14.76 21.87 17.49
N LYS A 129 -15.49 21.26 16.57
CA LYS A 129 -15.26 19.92 16.02
C LYS A 129 -14.30 19.97 14.84
N VAL A 130 -13.02 19.83 15.10
CA VAL A 130 -11.95 19.99 14.11
C VAL A 130 -11.06 18.75 14.05
N GLY A 131 -10.36 18.55 12.94
CA GLY A 131 -9.39 17.47 12.79
C GLY A 131 -9.98 16.15 12.30
N ARG A 132 -11.15 16.15 11.67
CA ARG A 132 -11.71 14.92 11.06
C ARG A 132 -11.09 14.69 9.67
N GLN A 133 -10.92 13.42 9.30
CA GLN A 133 -10.45 13.01 7.96
C GLN A 133 -9.13 13.70 7.57
N THR A 134 -8.14 13.61 8.45
CA THR A 134 -6.87 14.33 8.31
C THR A 134 -5.98 13.71 7.22
N SER A 135 -5.17 14.52 6.57
CA SER A 135 -4.04 14.06 5.76
C SER A 135 -2.81 14.90 6.07
N LEU A 136 -1.66 14.25 6.20
CA LEU A 136 -0.42 14.82 6.71
C LEU A 136 0.71 14.65 5.70
N ALA A 137 1.52 15.70 5.55
CA ALA A 137 2.86 15.64 4.97
C ALA A 137 3.85 16.42 5.85
N LEU A 138 5.14 16.22 5.64
CA LEU A 138 6.18 17.05 6.27
C LEU A 138 6.79 18.00 5.26
N ASP A 139 6.99 19.25 5.66
CA ASP A 139 7.78 20.19 4.89
C ASP A 139 9.28 19.81 4.88
N ALA A 140 10.10 20.57 4.16
CA ALA A 140 11.55 20.34 4.09
C ALA A 140 12.28 20.55 5.44
N GLY A 141 11.65 21.22 6.41
CA GLY A 141 12.12 21.39 7.78
C GLY A 141 11.72 20.25 8.72
N GLY A 142 10.89 19.31 8.25
CA GLY A 142 10.30 18.26 9.08
C GLY A 142 9.08 18.74 9.88
N ASN A 143 8.50 19.88 9.52
CA ASN A 143 7.32 20.42 10.19
C ASN A 143 6.04 19.82 9.59
N PRO A 144 5.06 19.42 10.42
CA PRO A 144 3.80 18.90 9.93
C PRO A 144 2.96 19.93 9.15
N VAL A 145 2.42 19.51 8.01
CA VAL A 145 1.38 20.20 7.24
C VAL A 145 0.17 19.28 7.14
N VAL A 146 -0.99 19.73 7.61
CA VAL A 146 -2.19 18.89 7.77
C VAL A 146 -3.39 19.53 7.10
N SER A 147 -4.07 18.82 6.21
CA SER A 147 -5.43 19.16 5.77
C SER A 147 -6.45 18.41 6.61
N TYR A 148 -7.57 19.05 6.95
CA TYR A 148 -8.61 18.42 7.75
C TYR A 148 -9.96 19.12 7.61
N LEU A 149 -11.02 18.39 7.95
CA LEU A 149 -12.38 18.92 8.02
C LEU A 149 -12.62 19.62 9.36
N ASP A 150 -13.09 20.86 9.30
CA ASP A 150 -13.79 21.53 10.38
C ASP A 150 -15.28 21.19 10.28
N ALA A 151 -15.72 20.21 11.06
CA ALA A 151 -17.11 19.75 11.03
C ALA A 151 -18.08 20.72 11.72
N THR A 152 -17.59 21.75 12.41
CA THR A 152 -18.45 22.78 13.00
C THR A 152 -18.80 23.86 11.99
N ASN A 153 -17.81 24.28 11.21
CA ASN A 153 -17.99 25.31 10.21
C ASN A 153 -18.27 24.75 8.81
N GLU A 154 -18.10 23.44 8.63
CA GLU A 154 -18.25 22.73 7.35
C GLU A 154 -17.16 23.08 6.31
N ASP A 155 -16.00 23.54 6.80
CA ASP A 155 -14.90 24.08 6.01
C ASP A 155 -13.73 23.09 5.85
N LEU A 156 -12.96 23.26 4.77
CA LEU A 156 -11.61 22.69 4.67
C LEU A 156 -10.65 23.60 5.42
N LYS A 157 -9.85 23.03 6.33
CA LYS A 157 -8.76 23.72 7.01
C LYS A 157 -7.41 23.13 6.66
N VAL A 158 -6.39 24.00 6.68
CA VAL A 158 -4.98 23.63 6.51
C VAL A 158 -4.20 24.18 7.71
N LEU A 159 -3.49 23.29 8.38
CA LEU A 159 -2.52 23.58 9.43
C LEU A 159 -1.12 23.46 8.85
N HIS A 160 -0.26 24.43 9.14
CA HIS A 160 1.18 24.34 8.96
C HIS A 160 1.85 24.66 10.29
N CYS A 161 2.46 23.65 10.88
CA CYS A 161 3.23 23.79 12.09
C CYS A 161 4.54 24.54 11.79
N ASN A 162 5.00 25.36 12.72
CA ASN A 162 6.25 26.12 12.59
C ASN A 162 7.47 25.37 13.18
N ASP A 163 7.25 24.21 13.80
CA ASP A 163 8.25 23.32 14.35
C ASP A 163 7.83 21.83 14.23
N PRO A 164 8.77 20.87 14.32
CA PRO A 164 8.48 19.44 14.13
C PRO A 164 7.50 18.82 15.13
N ASN A 165 7.35 19.41 16.33
CA ASN A 165 6.44 18.91 17.36
C ASN A 165 5.09 19.61 17.36
N CYS A 166 4.86 20.55 16.43
CA CYS A 166 3.65 21.35 16.34
C CYS A 166 3.24 21.93 17.69
N SER A 167 4.16 22.67 18.31
CA SER A 167 4.07 23.08 19.71
C SER A 167 4.33 24.57 19.88
N GLY A 168 3.47 25.26 20.62
CA GLY A 168 3.66 26.67 20.92
C GLY A 168 2.40 27.51 20.80
N GLY A 169 1.42 27.02 20.03
CA GLY A 169 0.17 27.75 19.79
C GLY A 169 0.35 28.93 18.83
N ASP A 170 1.43 28.92 18.05
CA ASP A 170 1.77 29.91 17.02
C ASP A 170 1.87 29.28 15.62
N GLU A 171 1.22 28.14 15.44
CA GLU A 171 1.06 27.45 14.17
C GLU A 171 0.12 28.22 13.22
N SER A 172 0.33 28.06 11.90
CA SER A 172 -0.55 28.68 10.90
C SER A 172 -1.74 27.79 10.65
N ILE A 173 -2.95 28.28 10.91
CA ILE A 173 -4.21 27.59 10.59
C ILE A 173 -5.06 28.49 9.70
N THR A 174 -5.42 27.99 8.51
CA THR A 174 -6.24 28.70 7.54
C THR A 174 -7.46 27.86 7.12
N SER A 175 -8.48 28.54 6.59
CA SER A 175 -9.69 27.92 6.02
C SER A 175 -9.81 28.32 4.54
N PRO A 176 -9.07 27.66 3.63
CA PRO A 176 -9.00 28.08 2.21
C PRO A 176 -10.31 27.88 1.44
N ASP A 177 -11.14 26.90 1.82
CA ASP A 177 -12.47 26.70 1.21
C ASP A 177 -13.55 26.67 2.30
N THR A 178 -14.47 27.64 2.25
CA THR A 178 -15.54 27.79 3.25
C THR A 178 -16.94 27.87 2.63
N ASN A 179 -17.09 27.48 1.36
CA ASN A 179 -18.35 27.65 0.65
C ASN A 179 -19.14 26.34 0.56
N GLY A 180 -20.05 26.16 1.51
CA GLY A 180 -20.87 24.95 1.63
C GLY A 180 -20.15 23.87 2.41
N PHE A 181 -20.56 22.61 2.25
CA PHE A 181 -19.94 21.50 2.97
C PHE A 181 -18.75 20.95 2.18
N VAL A 182 -17.55 21.31 2.61
CA VAL A 182 -16.29 21.06 1.90
C VAL A 182 -15.25 20.42 2.82
N GLY A 183 -14.13 19.97 2.24
CA GLY A 183 -12.99 19.40 2.98
C GLY A 183 -13.14 17.94 3.42
N ARG A 184 -14.16 17.22 2.94
CA ARG A 184 -14.35 15.81 3.30
C ARG A 184 -13.36 14.91 2.56
N HIS A 185 -12.89 13.87 3.25
CA HIS A 185 -11.96 12.87 2.71
C HIS A 185 -10.69 13.49 2.11
N SER A 186 -10.17 14.56 2.72
CA SER A 186 -9.03 15.29 2.13
C SER A 186 -7.77 14.43 2.04
N SER A 187 -7.01 14.58 0.95
CA SER A 187 -5.66 14.02 0.79
C SER A 187 -4.70 15.14 0.39
N LEU A 188 -3.55 15.22 1.06
CA LEU A 188 -2.59 16.32 0.93
C LEU A 188 -1.23 15.80 0.44
N ALA A 189 -0.64 16.55 -0.47
CA ALA A 189 0.75 16.46 -0.86
C ALA A 189 1.37 17.86 -0.88
N LEU A 190 2.70 17.97 -0.83
CA LEU A 190 3.40 19.24 -0.98
C LEU A 190 4.05 19.31 -2.36
N ASP A 191 3.92 20.46 -3.02
CA ASP A 191 4.64 20.73 -4.27
C ASP A 191 6.16 20.90 -4.03
N GLY A 192 6.92 21.09 -5.11
CA GLY A 192 8.38 21.30 -5.02
C GLY A 192 8.81 22.58 -4.30
N SER A 193 7.88 23.48 -3.98
CA SER A 193 8.10 24.71 -3.21
C SER A 193 7.65 24.58 -1.74
N GLY A 194 7.07 23.43 -1.36
CA GLY A 194 6.47 23.21 -0.05
C GLY A 194 5.06 23.77 0.09
N ASN A 195 4.39 24.12 -1.01
CA ASN A 195 3.01 24.58 -0.98
C ASN A 195 2.04 23.39 -0.92
N PRO A 196 0.98 23.44 -0.09
CA PRO A 196 -0.01 22.37 -0.05
C PRO A 196 -0.82 22.24 -1.35
N VAL A 197 -0.96 21.01 -1.82
CA VAL A 197 -1.93 20.58 -2.83
C VAL A 197 -2.87 19.58 -2.15
N VAL A 198 -4.19 19.81 -2.24
CA VAL A 198 -5.18 19.02 -1.51
C VAL A 198 -6.31 18.60 -2.45
N SER A 199 -6.57 17.30 -2.57
CA SER A 199 -7.81 16.78 -3.16
C SER A 199 -8.85 16.55 -2.06
N TYR A 200 -10.12 16.84 -2.34
CA TYR A 200 -11.19 16.64 -1.36
C TYR A 200 -12.57 16.56 -2.03
N ASN A 201 -13.54 15.97 -1.32
CA ASN A 201 -14.95 16.10 -1.66
C ASN A 201 -15.50 17.43 -1.14
N GLY A 202 -16.18 18.18 -2.00
CA GLY A 202 -16.87 19.40 -1.61
C GLY A 202 -18.14 19.62 -2.41
N ASN A 203 -19.26 19.81 -1.72
CA ASN A 203 -20.59 19.99 -2.34
C ASN A 203 -21.01 18.86 -3.32
N GLY A 204 -20.45 17.66 -3.17
CA GLY A 204 -20.72 16.53 -4.06
C GLY A 204 -19.73 16.40 -5.24
N ASP A 205 -18.84 17.35 -5.42
CA ASP A 205 -17.83 17.35 -6.49
C ASP A 205 -16.46 16.88 -5.95
N LEU A 206 -15.59 16.42 -6.86
CA LEU A 206 -14.17 16.35 -6.59
C LEU A 206 -13.59 17.76 -6.75
N LYS A 207 -12.90 18.24 -5.73
CA LYS A 207 -12.24 19.54 -5.73
C LYS A 207 -10.74 19.38 -5.50
N VAL A 208 -9.96 20.28 -6.09
CA VAL A 208 -8.51 20.37 -5.91
C VAL A 208 -8.16 21.78 -5.48
N LEU A 209 -7.48 21.89 -4.34
CA LEU A 209 -6.86 23.11 -3.84
C LEU A 209 -5.37 23.06 -4.16
N HIS A 210 -4.82 24.14 -4.66
CA HIS A 210 -3.39 24.39 -4.73
C HIS A 210 -3.09 25.75 -4.09
N CYS A 211 -2.44 25.71 -2.93
CA CYS A 211 -1.99 26.89 -2.23
C CYS A 211 -0.83 27.53 -3.01
N ASN A 212 -0.76 28.87 -3.00
CA ASN A 212 0.31 29.60 -3.68
C ASN A 212 1.50 29.94 -2.76
N ASP A 213 1.39 29.58 -1.47
CA ASP A 213 2.42 29.71 -0.44
C ASP A 213 2.33 28.56 0.59
N PRO A 214 3.40 28.29 1.38
CA PRO A 214 3.44 27.17 2.31
C PRO A 214 2.40 27.22 3.44
N ASN A 215 1.92 28.41 3.82
CA ASN A 215 0.93 28.57 4.88
C ASN A 215 -0.51 28.57 4.36
N CYS A 216 -0.70 28.42 3.05
CA CYS A 216 -2.00 28.46 2.40
C CYS A 216 -2.83 29.67 2.86
N SER A 217 -2.23 30.86 2.74
CA SER A 217 -2.71 32.08 3.35
C SER A 217 -2.78 33.22 2.34
N GLY A 218 -3.88 33.97 2.37
CA GLY A 218 -4.04 35.14 1.48
C GLY A 218 -5.42 35.18 0.82
N GLY A 219 -6.10 34.04 0.71
CA GLY A 219 -7.41 33.95 0.08
C GLY A 219 -7.34 34.06 -1.44
N ASP A 220 -6.17 33.83 -2.03
CA ASP A 220 -5.89 33.83 -3.46
C ASP A 220 -5.34 32.47 -3.94
N GLU A 221 -5.64 31.42 -3.20
CA GLU A 221 -5.34 30.03 -3.53
C GLU A 221 -6.19 29.54 -4.72
N SER A 222 -5.66 28.60 -5.49
CA SER A 222 -6.39 28.02 -6.62
C SER A 222 -7.29 26.90 -6.13
N ILE A 223 -8.60 27.02 -6.33
CA ILE A 223 -9.57 25.94 -6.06
C ILE A 223 -10.32 25.64 -7.35
N THR A 224 -10.25 24.39 -7.80
CA THR A 224 -10.95 23.89 -8.98
C THR A 224 -11.86 22.71 -8.66
N SER A 225 -12.83 22.45 -9.54
CA SER A 225 -13.75 21.31 -9.46
C SER A 225 -13.66 20.50 -10.76
N PRO A 226 -12.63 19.65 -10.93
CA PRO A 226 -12.40 18.93 -12.20
C PRO A 226 -13.46 17.87 -12.54
N ASP A 227 -14.13 17.28 -11.55
CA ASP A 227 -15.26 16.36 -11.75
C ASP A 227 -16.48 16.81 -10.95
N THR A 228 -17.55 17.19 -11.66
CA THR A 228 -18.83 17.67 -11.07
C THR A 228 -20.03 16.84 -11.51
N ALA A 229 -19.80 15.72 -12.20
CA ALA A 229 -20.87 14.95 -12.81
C ALA A 229 -21.41 13.92 -11.81
N GLY A 230 -22.36 14.36 -10.97
CA GLY A 230 -22.95 13.52 -9.92
C GLY A 230 -22.29 13.76 -8.58
N SER A 231 -22.42 12.79 -7.67
CA SER A 231 -21.76 12.73 -6.37
C SER A 231 -20.45 11.97 -6.49
N VAL A 232 -19.33 12.70 -6.56
CA VAL A 232 -17.97 12.19 -6.82
C VAL A 232 -16.95 12.74 -5.82
N GLY A 233 -15.73 12.24 -5.84
CA GLY A 233 -14.60 12.75 -5.06
C GLY A 233 -14.52 12.23 -3.62
N PHE A 234 -15.22 11.16 -3.29
CA PHE A 234 -15.16 10.53 -1.96
C PHE A 234 -13.91 9.65 -1.85
N ASP A 235 -13.42 9.45 -0.62
CA ASP A 235 -12.24 8.64 -0.31
C ASP A 235 -11.04 8.91 -1.23
N THR A 236 -10.77 10.20 -1.46
CA THR A 236 -9.76 10.60 -2.43
C THR A 236 -8.35 10.36 -1.89
N SER A 237 -7.45 9.96 -2.77
CA SER A 237 -6.01 9.86 -2.51
C SER A 237 -5.24 10.57 -3.61
N LEU A 238 -4.28 11.41 -3.20
CA LEU A 238 -3.53 12.32 -4.05
C LEU A 238 -2.04 11.96 -4.05
N ALA A 239 -1.45 11.97 -5.23
CA ALA A 239 0.00 12.09 -5.42
C ALA A 239 0.28 13.18 -6.46
N LEU A 240 1.51 13.70 -6.47
CA LEU A 240 1.98 14.62 -7.51
C LEU A 240 2.88 13.87 -8.48
N ASP A 241 2.65 14.08 -9.78
CA ASP A 241 3.56 13.58 -10.81
C ASP A 241 4.90 14.35 -10.79
N SER A 242 5.84 13.94 -11.66
CA SER A 242 7.15 14.60 -11.77
C SER A 242 7.10 16.07 -12.24
N GLY A 243 5.97 16.51 -12.82
CA GLY A 243 5.70 17.89 -13.20
C GLY A 243 5.04 18.72 -12.09
N GLY A 244 4.68 18.11 -10.96
CA GLY A 244 3.90 18.73 -9.91
C GLY A 244 2.39 18.76 -10.20
N ASN A 245 1.92 17.97 -11.17
CA ASN A 245 0.50 17.88 -11.49
C ASN A 245 -0.20 16.87 -10.57
N PRO A 246 -1.41 17.19 -10.07
CA PRO A 246 -2.18 16.26 -9.25
C PRO A 246 -2.61 15.00 -10.01
N VAL A 247 -2.42 13.84 -9.37
CA VAL A 247 -2.99 12.54 -9.77
C VAL A 247 -3.84 12.04 -8.61
N VAL A 248 -5.11 11.74 -8.87
CA VAL A 248 -6.10 11.52 -7.83
C VAL A 248 -6.93 10.27 -8.10
N SER A 249 -6.95 9.30 -7.18
CA SER A 249 -7.98 8.26 -7.16
C SER A 249 -9.14 8.68 -6.28
N TYR A 250 -10.36 8.27 -6.61
CA TYR A 250 -11.56 8.59 -5.84
C TYR A 250 -12.75 7.70 -6.18
N GLU A 251 -13.70 7.63 -5.26
CA GLU A 251 -15.00 6.97 -5.41
C GLU A 251 -15.98 7.89 -6.18
N ASP A 252 -16.59 7.35 -7.23
CA ASP A 252 -17.81 7.90 -7.82
C ASP A 252 -19.04 7.22 -7.19
N ARG A 253 -19.65 7.86 -6.19
CA ARG A 253 -20.83 7.30 -5.51
C ARG A 253 -22.09 7.20 -6.36
N THR A 254 -22.15 7.94 -7.46
CA THR A 254 -23.34 7.94 -8.32
C THR A 254 -23.33 6.75 -9.25
N ASN A 255 -22.16 6.44 -9.80
CA ASN A 255 -21.96 5.31 -10.70
C ASN A 255 -21.45 4.05 -9.99
N GLU A 256 -21.03 4.19 -8.72
CA GLU A 256 -20.48 3.12 -7.87
C GLU A 256 -19.11 2.61 -8.37
N ASP A 257 -18.37 3.49 -9.08
CA ASP A 257 -17.12 3.18 -9.77
C ASP A 257 -15.88 3.71 -9.04
N LEU A 258 -14.72 3.09 -9.32
CA LEU A 258 -13.42 3.70 -9.06
C LEU A 258 -13.08 4.65 -10.22
N LYS A 259 -12.71 5.89 -9.90
CA LYS A 259 -12.20 6.86 -10.86
C LYS A 259 -10.76 7.27 -10.57
N VAL A 260 -10.06 7.65 -11.65
CA VAL A 260 -8.73 8.26 -11.60
C VAL A 260 -8.73 9.54 -12.44
N LEU A 261 -8.33 10.64 -11.81
CA LEU A 261 -8.05 11.93 -12.41
C LEU A 261 -6.53 12.10 -12.54
N HIS A 262 -6.09 12.60 -13.69
CA HIS A 262 -4.75 13.14 -13.88
C HIS A 262 -4.87 14.54 -14.48
N CYS A 263 -4.46 15.54 -13.70
CA CYS A 263 -4.42 16.92 -14.13
C CYS A 263 -3.27 17.12 -15.11
N ASN A 264 -3.45 17.98 -16.11
CA ASN A 264 -2.43 18.29 -17.11
C ASN A 264 -1.58 19.53 -16.73
N ASP A 265 -1.91 20.18 -15.61
CA ASP A 265 -1.21 21.32 -15.03
C ASP A 265 -1.31 21.30 -13.48
N PRO A 266 -0.43 22.04 -12.76
CA PRO A 266 -0.39 22.01 -11.30
C PRO A 266 -1.65 22.53 -10.59
N ASN A 267 -2.44 23.38 -11.24
CA ASN A 267 -3.67 23.93 -10.66
C ASN A 267 -4.92 23.13 -11.03
N CYS A 268 -4.77 22.05 -11.81
CA CYS A 268 -5.86 21.23 -12.30
C CYS A 268 -6.99 22.08 -12.90
N SER A 269 -6.63 22.92 -13.86
CA SER A 269 -7.47 23.99 -14.38
C SER A 269 -7.56 23.95 -15.90
N GLY A 270 -8.77 24.13 -16.43
CA GLY A 270 -8.98 24.19 -17.88
C GLY A 270 -10.15 23.32 -18.34
N GLY A 271 -10.53 22.30 -17.56
CA GLY A 271 -11.62 21.39 -17.92
C GLY A 271 -11.22 20.41 -19.03
N ASP A 272 -9.92 20.21 -19.22
CA ASP A 272 -9.31 19.28 -20.18
C ASP A 272 -8.39 18.25 -19.50
N GLU A 273 -8.65 18.01 -18.21
CA GLU A 273 -7.99 17.00 -17.40
C GLU A 273 -8.42 15.58 -17.81
N SER A 274 -7.56 14.60 -17.57
CA SER A 274 -7.86 13.21 -17.90
C SER A 274 -8.61 12.55 -16.75
N ILE A 275 -9.88 12.21 -16.95
CA ILE A 275 -10.68 11.43 -15.99
C ILE A 275 -11.05 10.10 -16.62
N THR A 276 -10.77 9.00 -15.91
CA THR A 276 -11.11 7.63 -16.33
C THR A 276 -11.84 6.89 -15.22
N SER A 277 -12.62 5.87 -15.58
CA SER A 277 -13.24 4.91 -14.65
C SER A 277 -12.67 3.52 -14.92
N PRO A 278 -11.51 3.14 -14.33
CA PRO A 278 -10.83 1.89 -14.65
C PRO A 278 -11.57 0.63 -14.18
N ASP A 279 -12.38 0.74 -13.12
CA ASP A 279 -13.19 -0.35 -12.60
C ASP A 279 -14.64 0.13 -12.37
N THR A 280 -15.58 -0.55 -13.03
CA THR A 280 -17.01 -0.18 -13.03
C THR A 280 -17.93 -1.37 -12.75
N ALA A 281 -17.37 -2.50 -12.28
CA ALA A 281 -18.12 -3.73 -12.10
C ALA A 281 -18.53 -3.90 -10.64
N GLY A 282 -19.78 -3.53 -10.33
CA GLY A 282 -20.31 -3.54 -8.96
C GLY A 282 -19.99 -2.24 -8.23
N VAL A 283 -20.25 -2.22 -6.93
CA VAL A 283 -19.86 -1.16 -6.00
C VAL A 283 -18.39 -1.32 -5.63
N VAL A 284 -17.54 -0.47 -6.21
CA VAL A 284 -16.08 -0.49 -6.07
C VAL A 284 -15.54 0.91 -5.76
N GLY A 285 -14.24 0.99 -5.45
CA GLY A 285 -13.55 2.27 -5.27
C GLY A 285 -13.69 2.87 -3.87
N TRP A 286 -14.08 2.08 -2.87
CA TRP A 286 -14.19 2.56 -1.49
C TRP A 286 -12.81 2.63 -0.83
N GLY A 287 -12.57 3.67 -0.02
CA GLY A 287 -11.34 3.82 0.77
C GLY A 287 -10.04 3.79 -0.05
N THR A 288 -9.98 4.49 -1.18
CA THR A 288 -8.84 4.37 -2.12
C THR A 288 -7.53 4.89 -1.54
N SER A 289 -6.42 4.29 -1.94
CA SER A 289 -5.06 4.79 -1.68
C SER A 289 -4.20 4.64 -2.93
N LEU A 290 -3.52 5.70 -3.32
CA LEU A 290 -2.78 5.82 -4.56
C LEU A 290 -1.29 6.10 -4.32
N ALA A 291 -0.45 5.43 -5.10
CA ALA A 291 0.95 5.75 -5.27
C ALA A 291 1.30 5.76 -6.77
N LEU A 292 2.35 6.49 -7.15
CA LEU A 292 2.87 6.48 -8.52
C LEU A 292 4.08 5.55 -8.60
N ASP A 293 4.10 4.69 -9.62
CA ASP A 293 5.27 3.87 -9.90
C ASP A 293 6.42 4.69 -10.52
N GLY A 294 7.58 4.07 -10.72
CA GLY A 294 8.75 4.74 -11.30
C GLY A 294 8.56 5.27 -12.72
N GLY A 295 7.48 4.88 -13.42
CA GLY A 295 7.07 5.43 -14.71
C GLY A 295 6.06 6.58 -14.61
N GLY A 296 5.63 6.93 -13.39
CA GLY A 296 4.54 7.88 -13.16
C GLY A 296 3.15 7.28 -13.38
N ASN A 297 3.02 5.94 -13.44
CA ASN A 297 1.72 5.30 -13.62
C ASN A 297 1.05 5.08 -12.25
N PRO A 298 -0.26 5.35 -12.13
CA PRO A 298 -0.98 5.09 -10.88
C PRO A 298 -1.04 3.61 -10.51
N VAL A 299 -0.78 3.32 -9.24
CA VAL A 299 -1.12 2.07 -8.56
C VAL A 299 -2.08 2.43 -7.43
N VAL A 300 -3.24 1.77 -7.38
CA VAL A 300 -4.33 2.13 -6.47
C VAL A 300 -4.82 0.88 -5.76
N SER A 301 -4.85 0.91 -4.43
CA SER A 301 -5.59 -0.06 -3.62
C SER A 301 -6.96 0.47 -3.29
N TYR A 302 -7.97 -0.39 -3.32
CA TYR A 302 -9.35 -0.02 -3.00
C TYR A 302 -10.17 -1.24 -2.57
N TYR A 303 -11.28 -0.98 -1.89
CA TYR A 303 -12.23 -1.99 -1.45
C TYR A 303 -13.34 -2.21 -2.50
N ASP A 304 -13.62 -3.48 -2.79
CA ASP A 304 -14.78 -3.92 -3.57
C ASP A 304 -15.90 -4.30 -2.61
N ASN A 305 -16.80 -3.37 -2.35
CA ASN A 305 -17.91 -3.57 -1.42
C ASN A 305 -18.94 -4.60 -1.92
N THR A 306 -18.95 -4.93 -3.21
CA THR A 306 -19.85 -5.96 -3.74
C THR A 306 -19.39 -7.35 -3.35
N ASN A 307 -18.08 -7.59 -3.44
CA ASN A 307 -17.49 -8.90 -3.22
C ASN A 307 -16.90 -9.06 -1.81
N GLY A 308 -16.58 -7.96 -1.12
CA GLY A 308 -15.89 -7.97 0.16
C GLY A 308 -14.38 -8.11 0.01
N ASP A 309 -13.81 -7.69 -1.13
CA ASP A 309 -12.43 -7.99 -1.50
C ASP A 309 -11.52 -6.75 -1.47
N LEU A 310 -10.24 -6.97 -1.17
CA LEU A 310 -9.19 -6.00 -1.45
C LEU A 310 -8.84 -6.09 -2.93
N LYS A 311 -8.90 -4.98 -3.66
CA LYS A 311 -8.48 -4.88 -5.07
C LYS A 311 -7.33 -3.92 -5.26
N LEU A 312 -6.56 -4.21 -6.30
CA LEU A 312 -5.47 -3.38 -6.79
C LEU A 312 -5.69 -3.06 -8.26
N LEU A 313 -5.63 -1.78 -8.59
CA LEU A 313 -5.52 -1.28 -9.95
C LEU A 313 -4.06 -0.89 -10.19
N ARG A 314 -3.52 -1.32 -11.32
CA ARG A 314 -2.28 -0.79 -11.87
C ARG A 314 -2.53 -0.26 -13.26
N CYS A 315 -2.31 1.03 -13.44
CA CYS A 315 -2.53 1.67 -14.72
C CYS A 315 -1.41 1.35 -15.70
N GLY A 316 -1.77 1.09 -16.96
CA GLY A 316 -0.78 0.81 -18.01
C GLY A 316 -0.13 2.05 -18.59
N ASP A 317 -0.69 3.23 -18.30
CA ASP A 317 -0.14 4.55 -18.61
C ASP A 317 -0.52 5.56 -17.50
N ALA A 318 0.12 6.74 -17.52
CA ALA A 318 -0.06 7.78 -16.51
C ALA A 318 -1.51 8.32 -16.40
N ASN A 319 -2.33 8.13 -17.45
CA ASN A 319 -3.71 8.59 -17.49
C ASN A 319 -4.71 7.48 -17.18
N CYS A 320 -4.24 6.26 -16.87
CA CYS A 320 -5.07 5.06 -16.74
C CYS A 320 -5.96 4.81 -17.97
N SER A 321 -5.52 5.23 -19.16
CA SER A 321 -6.34 5.19 -20.37
C SER A 321 -6.24 3.87 -21.13
N SER A 322 -5.15 3.12 -20.93
CA SER A 322 -4.87 1.87 -21.62
C SER A 322 -3.95 0.96 -20.82
N GLY A 323 -4.02 -0.35 -21.08
CA GLY A 323 -3.10 -1.33 -20.47
C GLY A 323 -3.28 -1.54 -18.96
N ASN A 324 -4.39 -1.08 -18.37
CA ASN A 324 -4.68 -1.25 -16.96
C ASN A 324 -4.83 -2.73 -16.60
N SER A 325 -4.36 -3.10 -15.41
CA SER A 325 -4.56 -4.41 -14.80
C SER A 325 -5.27 -4.23 -13.47
N ILE A 326 -6.23 -5.10 -13.18
CA ILE A 326 -6.95 -5.13 -11.90
C ILE A 326 -6.83 -6.54 -11.33
N THR A 327 -6.40 -6.64 -10.07
CA THR A 327 -6.27 -7.90 -9.34
C THR A 327 -7.01 -7.82 -8.00
N ALA A 328 -7.40 -8.98 -7.46
CA ALA A 328 -8.03 -9.11 -6.14
C ALA A 328 -7.15 -10.05 -5.29
N PRO A 329 -6.09 -9.53 -4.64
CA PRO A 329 -5.10 -10.37 -3.97
C PRO A 329 -5.54 -10.95 -2.62
N ASP A 330 -6.56 -10.37 -1.97
CA ASP A 330 -7.20 -10.95 -0.78
C ASP A 330 -8.72 -10.95 -0.98
N VAL A 331 -9.30 -12.16 -1.01
CA VAL A 331 -10.74 -12.42 -1.26
C VAL A 331 -11.38 -13.26 -0.15
N ALA A 332 -10.64 -13.53 0.91
CA ALA A 332 -11.08 -14.44 1.97
C ALA A 332 -11.78 -13.68 3.08
N GLY A 333 -13.12 -13.63 3.02
CA GLY A 333 -13.95 -12.90 3.97
C GLY A 333 -14.18 -11.46 3.53
N ASN A 334 -14.61 -10.59 4.45
CA ASN A 334 -14.77 -9.16 4.17
C ASN A 334 -13.49 -8.38 4.48
N VAL A 335 -12.64 -8.17 3.48
CA VAL A 335 -11.28 -7.60 3.57
C VAL A 335 -11.13 -6.36 2.71
N GLY A 336 -10.20 -5.48 3.10
CA GLY A 336 -9.73 -4.38 2.25
C GLY A 336 -10.34 -3.03 2.56
N GLU A 337 -11.26 -2.95 3.53
CA GLU A 337 -11.81 -1.67 3.99
C GLU A 337 -10.69 -0.78 4.57
N TRP A 338 -10.77 0.53 4.26
CA TRP A 338 -9.77 1.55 4.61
C TRP A 338 -8.34 1.13 4.28
N THR A 339 -8.05 0.95 2.99
CA THR A 339 -6.72 0.51 2.57
C THR A 339 -5.72 1.68 2.51
N SER A 340 -4.46 1.40 2.81
CA SER A 340 -3.34 2.31 2.63
C SER A 340 -2.18 1.61 1.94
N LEU A 341 -1.73 2.20 0.83
CA LEU A 341 -0.76 1.64 -0.09
C LEU A 341 0.55 2.44 -0.05
N ALA A 342 1.66 1.72 -0.06
CA ALA A 342 2.96 2.21 -0.46
C ALA A 342 3.58 1.25 -1.49
N LEU A 343 4.57 1.72 -2.24
CA LEU A 343 5.37 0.88 -3.14
C LEU A 343 6.74 0.66 -2.54
N ASP A 344 7.23 -0.58 -2.59
CA ASP A 344 8.60 -0.90 -2.19
C ASP A 344 9.65 -0.33 -3.18
N GLY A 345 10.93 -0.55 -2.89
CA GLY A 345 12.03 -0.04 -3.72
C GLY A 345 12.11 -0.61 -5.14
N VAL A 346 11.33 -1.65 -5.48
CA VAL A 346 11.23 -2.23 -6.83
C VAL A 346 9.86 -2.02 -7.47
N GLY A 347 8.94 -1.34 -6.78
CA GLY A 347 7.60 -1.01 -7.27
C GLY A 347 6.53 -2.05 -6.96
N ASN A 348 6.78 -2.97 -6.01
CA ASN A 348 5.77 -3.90 -5.52
C ASN A 348 4.83 -3.21 -4.52
N PRO A 349 3.51 -3.44 -4.61
CA PRO A 349 2.56 -2.94 -3.63
C PRO A 349 2.75 -3.54 -2.23
N VAL A 350 2.73 -2.66 -1.23
CA VAL A 350 2.61 -2.98 0.19
C VAL A 350 1.38 -2.29 0.74
N VAL A 351 0.45 -3.05 1.29
CA VAL A 351 -0.90 -2.58 1.62
C VAL A 351 -1.27 -2.93 3.05
N GLY A 352 -1.66 -1.94 3.84
CA GLY A 352 -2.27 -2.13 5.16
C GLY A 352 -3.77 -1.92 5.05
N TYR A 353 -4.58 -2.83 5.62
CA TYR A 353 -6.03 -2.78 5.46
C TYR A 353 -6.75 -3.47 6.63
N TYR A 354 -8.03 -3.13 6.81
CA TYR A 354 -8.89 -3.71 7.83
C TYR A 354 -9.50 -5.03 7.34
N TYR A 355 -9.59 -6.00 8.25
CA TYR A 355 -10.35 -7.24 8.05
C TYR A 355 -11.60 -7.23 8.93
N ASP A 356 -12.77 -6.98 8.33
CA ASP A 356 -14.02 -6.72 9.06
C ASP A 356 -14.55 -7.93 9.82
N ASP A 357 -14.42 -9.14 9.25
CA ASP A 357 -14.97 -10.34 9.90
C ASP A 357 -14.33 -10.62 11.27
N THR A 358 -13.03 -10.40 11.39
CA THR A 358 -12.27 -10.66 12.63
C THR A 358 -11.83 -9.41 13.37
N HIS A 359 -12.01 -8.23 12.77
CA HIS A 359 -11.64 -6.93 13.31
C HIS A 359 -10.12 -6.81 13.51
N ASP A 360 -9.36 -7.32 12.55
CA ASP A 360 -7.89 -7.37 12.59
C ASP A 360 -7.25 -6.34 11.65
N LEU A 361 -6.02 -5.94 11.96
CA LEU A 361 -5.15 -5.28 10.99
C LEU A 361 -4.49 -6.36 10.12
N LYS A 362 -4.62 -6.26 8.80
CA LYS A 362 -3.85 -7.05 7.84
C LYS A 362 -2.81 -6.19 7.13
N VAL A 363 -1.68 -6.81 6.79
CA VAL A 363 -0.66 -6.24 5.91
C VAL A 363 -0.34 -7.23 4.82
N MET A 364 -0.39 -6.76 3.58
CA MET A 364 -0.02 -7.49 2.38
C MET A 364 1.25 -6.89 1.78
N HIS A 365 2.17 -7.75 1.35
CA HIS A 365 3.32 -7.37 0.54
C HIS A 365 3.35 -8.24 -0.71
N CYS A 366 3.25 -7.63 -1.88
CA CYS A 366 3.26 -8.34 -3.14
C CYS A 366 4.66 -8.76 -3.56
N GLY A 367 4.74 -9.92 -4.20
CA GLY A 367 5.98 -10.43 -4.77
C GLY A 367 6.40 -9.81 -6.08
N ASP A 368 5.42 -9.25 -6.78
CA ASP A 368 5.58 -8.62 -8.07
C ASP A 368 4.69 -7.37 -8.19
N PRO A 369 4.99 -6.48 -9.14
CA PRO A 369 4.28 -5.22 -9.27
C PRO A 369 2.79 -5.33 -9.63
N ASN A 370 2.30 -6.49 -10.07
CA ASN A 370 0.88 -6.69 -10.37
C ASN A 370 0.15 -7.45 -9.26
N CYS A 371 0.83 -7.80 -8.16
CA CYS A 371 0.31 -8.66 -7.11
C CYS A 371 -0.36 -9.90 -7.70
N SER A 372 0.33 -10.49 -8.67
CA SER A 372 -0.16 -11.66 -9.36
C SER A 372 -0.36 -12.72 -8.28
N ALA A 373 -1.57 -13.24 -8.16
CA ALA A 373 -1.78 -14.37 -7.26
C ALA A 373 -0.73 -15.43 -7.62
N PRO A 374 -0.05 -16.06 -6.63
CA PRO A 374 0.58 -17.32 -6.92
C PRO A 374 -0.51 -18.19 -7.58
N PRO A 375 -0.23 -18.82 -8.72
CA PRO A 375 -1.25 -19.47 -9.52
C PRO A 375 -2.03 -20.47 -8.66
N PRO A 376 -3.33 -20.62 -8.92
CA PRO A 376 -4.19 -21.46 -8.10
C PRO A 376 -3.66 -22.88 -8.01
N LEU A 377 -3.45 -23.35 -6.78
CA LEU A 377 -3.04 -24.72 -6.47
C LEU A 377 -4.10 -25.72 -6.95
N GLY A 378 -3.73 -26.58 -7.90
CA GLY A 378 -4.57 -27.67 -8.39
C GLY A 378 -4.40 -28.06 -9.86
N ASP A 379 -3.64 -27.32 -10.65
CA ASP A 379 -3.45 -27.62 -12.07
C ASP A 379 -2.33 -28.65 -12.33
N GLU A 380 -2.49 -29.34 -13.46
CA GLU A 380 -1.56 -30.34 -14.00
C GLU A 380 -0.31 -29.62 -14.54
N LEU A 381 0.78 -29.60 -13.76
CA LEU A 381 2.08 -29.04 -14.14
C LEU A 381 2.97 -30.08 -14.83
N VAL A 382 4.07 -29.65 -15.43
CA VAL A 382 5.07 -30.54 -16.03
C VAL A 382 6.28 -30.67 -15.10
N TRP A 383 6.63 -31.88 -14.66
CA TRP A 383 7.78 -32.10 -13.80
C TRP A 383 9.08 -31.69 -14.51
N GLY A 384 9.79 -30.72 -13.94
CA GLY A 384 11.01 -30.14 -14.51
C GLY A 384 10.78 -28.92 -15.43
N ASP A 385 9.54 -28.46 -15.59
CA ASP A 385 9.25 -27.13 -16.13
C ASP A 385 9.33 -26.12 -14.98
N ASN A 386 10.46 -25.44 -14.87
CA ASN A 386 10.76 -24.53 -13.77
C ASN A 386 10.25 -23.11 -14.01
N ASN A 387 9.87 -22.77 -15.25
CA ASN A 387 9.34 -21.45 -15.63
C ASN A 387 7.86 -21.47 -16.03
N CYS A 388 7.20 -22.63 -15.95
CA CYS A 388 5.81 -22.83 -16.34
C CYS A 388 5.51 -22.43 -17.79
N SER A 389 6.46 -22.67 -18.70
CA SER A 389 6.28 -22.44 -20.14
C SER A 389 5.44 -23.52 -20.84
N GLY A 390 5.15 -24.63 -20.15
CA GLY A 390 4.44 -25.80 -20.64
C GLY A 390 5.37 -26.93 -21.11
N SER A 391 6.69 -26.83 -20.93
CA SER A 391 7.64 -27.89 -21.29
C SER A 391 8.97 -27.77 -20.54
N ALA A 392 9.54 -28.91 -20.12
CA ALA A 392 10.89 -28.98 -19.57
C ALA A 392 11.97 -28.84 -20.68
N ASP A 393 12.74 -27.75 -20.66
CA ASP A 393 13.75 -27.42 -21.66
C ASP A 393 15.05 -26.82 -21.08
N ALA A 394 15.88 -26.23 -21.95
CA ALA A 394 17.17 -25.66 -21.55
C ALA A 394 17.05 -24.39 -20.69
N ALA A 395 15.93 -23.65 -20.77
CA ALA A 395 15.64 -22.52 -19.90
C ALA A 395 15.39 -22.97 -18.47
N ASP A 396 14.75 -24.13 -18.27
CA ASP A 396 14.52 -24.70 -16.94
C ASP A 396 15.81 -25.18 -16.27
N ALA A 397 16.71 -25.76 -17.07
CA ALA A 397 18.04 -26.13 -16.62
C ALA A 397 18.84 -24.90 -16.18
N LEU A 398 18.70 -23.78 -16.89
CA LEU A 398 19.34 -22.53 -16.52
C LEU A 398 18.79 -22.00 -15.19
N LEU A 399 17.49 -22.14 -14.93
CA LEU A 399 16.92 -21.75 -13.65
C LEU A 399 17.45 -22.59 -12.48
N ALA A 400 17.57 -23.91 -12.65
CA ALA A 400 18.20 -24.78 -11.63
C ALA A 400 19.66 -24.36 -11.34
N MET A 401 20.47 -24.07 -12.37
CA MET A 401 21.84 -23.58 -12.18
C MET A 401 21.90 -22.19 -11.53
N ARG A 402 20.96 -21.31 -11.85
CA ARG A 402 20.88 -19.97 -11.24
C ARG A 402 20.53 -20.09 -9.76
N ARG A 403 19.60 -20.98 -9.40
CA ARG A 403 19.22 -21.27 -8.02
C ARG A 403 20.40 -21.80 -7.19
N ASP A 404 21.12 -22.80 -7.70
CA ASP A 404 22.34 -23.35 -7.06
C ASP A 404 23.42 -22.26 -6.86
N ALA A 405 23.56 -21.35 -7.82
CA ALA A 405 24.47 -20.20 -7.74
C ALA A 405 23.99 -19.07 -6.81
N GLY A 406 22.82 -19.20 -6.16
CA GLY A 406 22.23 -18.17 -5.31
C GLY A 406 21.73 -16.94 -6.08
N LEU A 407 21.47 -17.07 -7.38
CA LEU A 407 20.91 -16.03 -8.23
C LEU A 407 19.38 -16.08 -8.19
N ILE A 408 18.77 -14.91 -8.40
CA ILE A 408 17.32 -14.76 -8.54
C ILE A 408 16.84 -15.55 -9.77
N THR A 409 15.76 -16.31 -9.58
CA THR A 409 15.09 -17.13 -10.59
C THR A 409 13.64 -16.68 -10.71
N ASP A 410 13.17 -16.50 -11.94
CA ASP A 410 11.77 -16.27 -12.25
C ASP A 410 11.17 -17.63 -12.65
N THR A 411 10.29 -18.17 -11.81
CA THR A 411 9.61 -19.45 -12.06
C THR A 411 8.27 -19.27 -12.76
N GLY A 412 7.89 -18.04 -13.13
CA GLY A 412 6.60 -17.73 -13.69
C GLY A 412 5.47 -18.23 -12.80
N ALA A 413 4.63 -19.10 -13.35
CA ALA A 413 3.49 -19.69 -12.65
C ALA A 413 3.82 -21.00 -11.88
N CYS A 414 5.09 -21.36 -11.73
CA CYS A 414 5.48 -22.60 -11.07
C CYS A 414 5.84 -22.35 -9.59
N PRO A 415 5.72 -23.35 -8.71
CA PRO A 415 6.23 -23.26 -7.35
C PRO A 415 7.69 -22.81 -7.31
N ASP A 416 8.10 -22.17 -6.21
CA ASP A 416 9.48 -21.72 -6.05
C ASP A 416 10.47 -22.89 -6.06
N LEU A 417 11.65 -22.68 -6.63
CA LEU A 417 12.71 -23.69 -6.61
C LEU A 417 13.18 -23.98 -5.17
N GLY A 418 12.99 -25.23 -4.75
CA GLY A 418 13.28 -25.72 -3.40
C GLY A 418 12.05 -25.75 -2.49
N ARG A 419 10.87 -25.37 -2.99
CA ARG A 419 9.61 -25.47 -2.26
C ARG A 419 9.18 -26.93 -2.15
N THR A 420 8.75 -27.36 -0.97
CA THR A 420 8.12 -28.67 -0.79
C THR A 420 6.78 -28.72 -1.51
N VAL A 421 6.56 -29.76 -2.31
CA VAL A 421 5.33 -30.02 -3.05
C VAL A 421 4.85 -31.45 -2.80
N GLU A 422 3.54 -31.64 -2.67
CA GLU A 422 2.90 -32.97 -2.72
C GLU A 422 2.51 -33.28 -4.17
N VAL A 423 3.08 -34.34 -4.73
CA VAL A 423 2.67 -34.87 -6.04
C VAL A 423 1.64 -35.98 -5.79
N LEU A 424 0.39 -35.83 -6.25
CA LEU A 424 -0.67 -36.83 -6.04
C LEU A 424 -0.22 -38.23 -6.53
N ASP A 425 -0.40 -39.23 -5.67
CA ASP A 425 0.10 -40.62 -5.79
C ASP A 425 1.63 -40.81 -5.62
N ALA A 426 2.34 -39.82 -5.10
CA ALA A 426 3.76 -39.88 -4.75
C ALA A 426 4.09 -39.20 -3.40
N SER A 427 5.35 -39.32 -2.98
CA SER A 427 5.95 -38.71 -1.80
C SER A 427 6.09 -37.18 -1.90
N LEU A 428 6.47 -36.51 -0.81
CA LEU A 428 6.87 -35.10 -0.81
C LEU A 428 8.19 -34.92 -1.57
N HIS A 429 8.28 -33.87 -2.38
CA HIS A 429 9.48 -33.54 -3.16
C HIS A 429 9.76 -32.04 -3.13
N PHE A 430 10.96 -31.61 -3.56
CA PHE A 430 11.26 -30.20 -3.80
C PHE A 430 11.06 -29.83 -5.26
N TRP A 431 10.35 -28.74 -5.53
CA TRP A 431 10.19 -28.23 -6.89
C TRP A 431 11.55 -27.80 -7.45
N GLY A 432 11.91 -28.29 -8.63
CA GLY A 432 13.23 -28.05 -9.26
C GLY A 432 14.31 -29.09 -8.94
N ASP A 433 14.10 -29.94 -7.94
CA ASP A 433 14.92 -31.14 -7.69
C ASP A 433 14.35 -32.29 -8.53
N VAL A 434 14.74 -32.35 -9.80
CA VAL A 434 14.18 -33.31 -10.75
C VAL A 434 14.77 -34.71 -10.60
N ASN A 435 15.83 -34.84 -9.81
CA ASN A 435 16.51 -36.09 -9.55
C ASN A 435 16.12 -36.70 -8.18
N CYS A 436 15.45 -35.92 -7.34
CA CYS A 436 14.93 -36.24 -6.02
C CYS A 436 16.02 -36.70 -5.04
N ASP A 437 17.16 -36.00 -5.01
CA ASP A 437 18.21 -36.19 -4.01
C ASP A 437 18.17 -35.19 -2.84
N ASP A 438 17.05 -34.46 -2.73
CA ASP A 438 16.74 -33.47 -1.70
C ASP A 438 17.55 -32.16 -1.82
N ASP A 439 18.27 -31.94 -2.93
CA ASP A 439 19.04 -30.73 -3.21
C ASP A 439 18.83 -30.28 -4.67
N ILE A 440 18.92 -28.97 -4.94
CA ILE A 440 18.88 -28.44 -6.32
C ILE A 440 20.31 -28.08 -6.73
N THR A 441 20.88 -28.88 -7.62
CA THR A 441 22.30 -28.82 -7.98
C THR A 441 22.50 -28.79 -9.50
N PRO A 442 23.75 -28.66 -10.00
CA PRO A 442 24.04 -28.84 -11.42
C PRO A 442 23.67 -30.24 -11.97
N ALA A 443 23.39 -31.23 -11.10
CA ALA A 443 22.90 -32.53 -11.53
C ALA A 443 21.46 -32.45 -12.08
N ASP A 444 20.60 -31.63 -11.49
CA ASP A 444 19.23 -31.36 -11.94
C ASP A 444 19.21 -30.65 -13.28
N ALA A 445 20.04 -29.61 -13.41
CA ALA A 445 20.24 -28.91 -14.68
C ALA A 445 20.74 -29.86 -15.78
N LEU A 446 21.64 -30.79 -15.45
CA LEU A 446 22.10 -31.80 -16.39
C LEU A 446 20.99 -32.79 -16.77
N ALA A 447 20.14 -33.19 -15.84
CA ALA A 447 18.99 -34.05 -16.13
C ALA A 447 18.01 -33.36 -17.09
N LEU A 448 17.70 -32.09 -16.87
CA LEU A 448 16.86 -31.27 -17.75
C LEU A 448 17.47 -31.11 -19.16
N LEU A 449 18.77 -30.81 -19.26
CA LEU A 449 19.45 -30.71 -20.55
C LEU A 449 19.50 -32.04 -21.30
N ARG A 450 19.66 -33.16 -20.59
CA ARG A 450 19.61 -34.50 -21.20
C ARG A 450 18.22 -34.78 -21.75
N TYR A 451 17.17 -34.49 -20.97
CA TYR A 451 15.79 -34.63 -21.42
C TYR A 451 15.52 -33.78 -22.67
N HIS A 452 15.87 -32.49 -22.64
CA HIS A 452 15.74 -31.57 -23.78
C HIS A 452 16.47 -32.08 -25.04
N ALA A 453 17.63 -32.70 -24.86
CA ALA A 453 18.42 -33.30 -25.94
C ALA A 453 17.88 -34.67 -26.44
N GLY A 454 16.76 -35.17 -25.89
CA GLY A 454 16.19 -36.48 -26.21
C GLY A 454 17.02 -37.66 -25.69
N LEU A 455 17.90 -37.42 -24.70
CA LEU A 455 18.68 -38.46 -24.05
C LEU A 455 17.90 -39.05 -22.88
N ALA A 456 18.12 -40.33 -22.62
CA ALA A 456 17.49 -41.00 -21.49
C ALA A 456 17.91 -40.36 -20.15
N VAL A 457 16.90 -40.06 -19.33
CA VAL A 457 16.99 -39.65 -17.92
C VAL A 457 16.28 -40.73 -17.12
N ILE A 458 16.97 -41.32 -16.14
CA ILE A 458 16.40 -42.36 -15.27
C ILE A 458 16.22 -41.70 -13.90
N PRO A 459 14.98 -41.48 -13.46
CA PRO A 459 14.73 -40.89 -12.15
C PRO A 459 15.06 -41.88 -11.03
N ALA A 460 15.32 -41.35 -9.82
CA ALA A 460 15.42 -42.15 -8.61
C ALA A 460 14.08 -42.85 -8.30
N GLU A 461 14.11 -43.92 -7.50
CA GLU A 461 12.90 -44.64 -7.11
C GLU A 461 11.96 -43.72 -6.31
N GLY A 462 10.72 -43.54 -6.78
CA GLY A 462 9.74 -42.63 -6.18
C GLY A 462 9.73 -41.21 -6.77
N CYS A 463 10.66 -40.88 -7.67
CA CYS A 463 10.74 -39.57 -8.30
C CYS A 463 9.93 -39.51 -9.62
N PRO A 464 9.17 -38.43 -9.90
CA PRO A 464 8.46 -38.27 -11.15
C PRO A 464 9.39 -38.22 -12.38
N LEU A 465 8.87 -38.58 -13.56
CA LEU A 465 9.64 -38.50 -14.80
C LEU A 465 9.71 -37.04 -15.27
N VAL A 466 10.90 -36.56 -15.63
CA VAL A 466 11.03 -35.24 -16.28
C VAL A 466 10.15 -35.18 -17.54
N GLY A 467 9.37 -34.12 -17.67
CA GLY A 467 8.41 -33.93 -18.75
C GLY A 467 7.07 -34.64 -18.55
N SER A 468 6.87 -35.37 -17.44
CA SER A 468 5.57 -35.94 -17.11
C SER A 468 4.66 -34.92 -16.45
N HIS A 469 3.36 -35.07 -16.67
CA HIS A 469 2.35 -34.28 -16.00
C HIS A 469 2.20 -34.70 -14.54
N VAL A 470 2.17 -33.74 -13.62
CA VAL A 470 2.05 -33.92 -12.18
C VAL A 470 0.97 -33.00 -11.62
N PHE A 471 0.19 -33.51 -10.68
CA PHE A 471 -0.75 -32.68 -9.90
C PHE A 471 -0.06 -32.27 -8.62
N VAL A 472 0.10 -30.96 -8.44
CA VAL A 472 0.81 -30.39 -7.30
C VAL A 472 -0.20 -29.84 -6.29
N ARG A 473 -0.04 -30.24 -5.03
CA ARG A 473 -0.72 -29.67 -3.86
C ARG A 473 0.31 -29.21 -2.83
N GLU A 474 -0.06 -28.24 -2.01
CA GLU A 474 0.71 -27.87 -0.81
C GLU A 474 0.27 -28.67 0.41
#